data_AF-A0A0D2KP26-F1
#
_entry.id   AF-A0A0D2KP26-F1
#
_cell.length_a   1.000
_cell.length_b   1.000
_cell.length_c   1.000
_cell.angle_alpha   90.00
_cell.angle_beta   90.00
_cell.angle_gamma   90.00
#
_symmetry.space_group_name_H-M   'P 1'
#
loop_
_entity.id
_entity.type
_entity.pdbx_description
1 polymer ?
#
loop_
_entity_poly.entity_id
_entity_poly.type
_entity_poly.pdbx_seq_one_letter_code
_entity_poly.pdbx_strand_id
1 'polypeptide(L)'
;MARLHAGQYHQQQQQQQQQQQQQQQQQQQQQQQQQAQLQQAQQQQQQQQQQLAALARLHPNAAEQLALQLGSLQLQRIQQMQQVQQSQQLQAAVQQVQHQAQQAQQQQQQQQQQQQQQQRHQQQQQQQQGPPQLSAEDVLRSLFAPAPQAPPGPARHPPPPQLPPLRCDLGVLDLELRQLAASLVPPEEEVARHRSAFQGLSSLLRARWPGCGVSVFGSAANALGIRDNNDIDVSLSLPGLEDTREAKGEVVEELERLLSGAADVVGDVFAIPRARIPVIKFLWKPTGTK
;
A
#
# COMPACT_ATOMS: atom_id res chain seq x y z
N MET A 1 -41.97 -20.92 3.54
CA MET A 1 -40.49 -20.86 3.57
C MET A 1 -39.92 -19.59 2.93
N ALA A 2 -40.41 -19.08 1.78
CA ALA A 2 -39.81 -17.92 1.09
C ALA A 2 -39.91 -16.54 1.81
N ARG A 3 -40.88 -16.33 2.71
CA ARG A 3 -41.03 -15.04 3.44
C ARG A 3 -40.03 -14.83 4.59
N LEU A 4 -39.41 -15.89 5.12
CA LEU A 4 -38.47 -15.79 6.24
C LEU A 4 -37.08 -15.26 5.82
N HIS A 5 -36.66 -15.50 4.57
CA HIS A 5 -35.36 -15.03 4.10
C HIS A 5 -35.31 -13.53 3.79
N ALA A 6 -36.42 -12.90 3.36
CA ALA A 6 -36.43 -11.47 3.01
C ALA A 6 -36.18 -10.55 4.21
N GLY A 7 -36.65 -10.93 5.41
CA GLY A 7 -36.43 -10.16 6.64
C GLY A 7 -34.97 -10.15 7.10
N GLN A 8 -34.24 -11.25 6.89
CA GLN A 8 -32.85 -11.39 7.31
C GLN A 8 -31.91 -10.46 6.54
N TYR A 9 -32.11 -10.31 5.22
CA TYR A 9 -31.32 -9.39 4.40
C TYR A 9 -31.56 -7.93 4.79
N HIS A 10 -32.81 -7.55 5.06
CA HIS A 10 -33.15 -6.18 5.45
C HIS A 10 -32.55 -5.82 6.82
N GLN A 11 -32.61 -6.74 7.79
CA GLN A 11 -32.02 -6.55 9.11
C GLN A 11 -30.49 -6.43 9.02
N GLN A 12 -29.84 -7.28 8.21
CA GLN A 12 -28.38 -7.22 8.02
C GLN A 12 -27.95 -5.90 7.36
N GLN A 13 -28.70 -5.42 6.36
CA GLN A 13 -28.44 -4.15 5.69
C GLN A 13 -28.59 -2.96 6.65
N GLN A 14 -29.63 -2.98 7.49
CA GLN A 14 -29.85 -1.92 8.50
C GLN A 14 -28.73 -1.89 9.54
N GLN A 15 -28.29 -3.06 10.03
CA GLN A 15 -27.21 -3.15 11.00
C GLN A 15 -25.88 -2.63 10.44
N GLN A 16 -25.60 -2.93 9.17
CA GLN A 16 -24.41 -2.46 8.49
C GLN A 16 -24.42 -0.93 8.28
N GLN A 17 -25.58 -0.37 7.92
CA GLN A 17 -25.74 1.08 7.76
C GLN A 17 -25.54 1.81 9.10
N GLN A 18 -26.03 1.23 10.20
CA GLN A 18 -25.86 1.77 11.54
C GLN A 18 -24.38 1.76 11.98
N GLN A 19 -23.66 0.67 11.69
CA GLN A 19 -22.23 0.55 11.97
C GLN A 19 -21.41 1.58 11.19
N GLN A 20 -21.78 1.82 9.92
CA GLN A 20 -21.13 2.81 9.07
C GLN A 20 -21.34 4.24 9.61
N GLN A 21 -22.56 4.55 10.05
CA GLN A 21 -22.89 5.85 10.64
C GLN A 21 -22.13 6.09 11.95
N GLN A 22 -22.00 5.06 12.78
CA GLN A 22 -21.25 5.14 14.05
C GLN A 22 -19.76 5.38 13.80
N GLN A 23 -19.17 4.71 12.80
CA GLN A 23 -17.77 4.90 12.43
C GLN A 23 -17.50 6.31 11.90
N GLN A 24 -18.43 6.86 11.10
CA GLN A 24 -18.35 8.22 10.58
C GLN A 24 -18.43 9.26 11.71
N GLN A 25 -19.31 9.04 12.68
CA GLN A 25 -19.46 9.93 13.84
C GLN A 25 -18.21 9.91 14.73
N GLN A 26 -17.60 8.73 14.94
CA GLN A 26 -16.38 8.59 15.71
C GLN A 26 -15.19 9.32 15.04
N GLN A 27 -15.07 9.23 13.72
CA GLN A 27 -14.07 10.00 12.97
C GLN A 27 -14.28 11.51 13.11
N GLN A 28 -15.51 11.98 12.99
CA GLN A 28 -15.82 13.40 13.10
C GLN A 28 -15.48 13.95 14.50
N GLN A 29 -15.75 13.15 15.54
CA GLN A 29 -15.39 13.51 16.91
C GLN A 29 -13.87 13.57 17.12
N GLN A 30 -13.12 12.63 16.53
CA GLN A 30 -11.67 12.61 16.60
C GLN A 30 -11.07 13.84 15.89
N GLN A 31 -11.63 14.24 14.75
CA GLN A 31 -11.23 15.44 14.02
C GLN A 31 -11.48 16.72 14.84
N GLN A 32 -12.65 16.84 15.49
CA GLN A 32 -12.95 17.98 16.36
C GLN A 32 -11.99 18.08 17.55
N GLN A 33 -11.67 16.94 18.20
CA GLN A 33 -10.71 16.92 19.30
C GLN A 33 -9.33 17.41 18.86
N GLN A 34 -8.88 16.96 17.69
CA GLN A 34 -7.58 17.35 17.16
C GLN A 34 -7.54 18.85 16.81
N GLN A 35 -8.62 19.38 16.23
CA GLN A 35 -8.74 20.80 15.92
C GLN A 35 -8.76 21.67 17.18
N ALA A 36 -9.43 21.21 18.24
CA ALA A 36 -9.45 21.87 19.54
C ALA A 36 -8.06 21.91 20.21
N GLN A 37 -7.33 20.79 20.20
CA GLN A 37 -5.94 20.73 20.70
C GLN A 37 -5.04 21.72 19.97
N LEU A 38 -5.24 21.86 18.66
CA LEU A 38 -4.45 22.76 17.82
C LEU A 38 -4.75 24.24 18.13
N GLN A 39 -6.02 24.60 18.34
CA GLN A 39 -6.39 25.94 18.79
C GLN A 39 -5.81 26.26 20.18
N GLN A 40 -5.83 25.28 21.10
CA GLN A 40 -5.28 25.45 22.43
C GLN A 40 -3.75 25.68 22.40
N ALA A 41 -3.02 24.92 21.57
CA ALA A 41 -1.59 25.12 21.37
C ALA A 41 -1.27 26.51 20.80
N GLN A 42 -2.07 26.99 19.83
CA GLN A 42 -1.90 28.33 19.26
C GLN A 42 -2.12 29.43 20.32
N GLN A 43 -3.13 29.29 21.18
CA GLN A 43 -3.37 30.25 22.26
C GLN A 43 -2.22 30.30 23.27
N GLN A 44 -1.71 29.14 23.71
CA GLN A 44 -0.58 29.08 24.64
C GLN A 44 0.67 29.76 24.06
N GLN A 45 0.94 29.52 22.78
CA GLN A 45 2.09 30.12 22.10
C GLN A 45 1.93 31.65 21.97
N GLN A 46 0.71 32.13 21.71
CA GLN A 46 0.42 33.57 21.64
C GLN A 46 0.59 34.25 23.01
N GLN A 47 0.17 33.58 24.10
CA GLN A 47 0.41 34.08 25.46
C GLN A 47 1.90 34.15 25.78
N GLN A 48 2.68 33.12 25.44
CA GLN A 48 4.12 33.10 25.67
C GLN A 48 4.83 34.25 24.92
N GLN A 49 4.38 34.55 23.69
CA GLN A 49 4.90 35.66 22.91
C GLN A 49 4.57 37.03 23.52
N GLN A 50 3.36 37.20 24.07
CA GLN A 50 2.98 38.41 24.81
C GLN A 50 3.82 38.59 26.09
N GLN A 51 4.12 37.50 26.81
CA GLN A 51 4.98 37.54 28.00
C GLN A 51 6.42 37.96 27.65
N LEU A 52 7.00 37.37 26.60
CA LEU A 52 8.34 37.73 26.11
C LEU A 52 8.39 39.18 25.63
N ALA A 53 7.36 39.65 24.91
CA ALA A 53 7.27 41.03 24.48
C ALA A 53 7.13 42.01 25.65
N ALA A 54 6.41 41.63 26.72
CA ALA A 54 6.31 42.43 27.94
C ALA A 54 7.65 42.50 28.69
N LEU A 55 8.38 41.38 28.80
CA LEU A 55 9.72 41.34 29.39
C LEU A 55 10.72 42.21 28.62
N ALA A 56 10.68 42.20 27.28
CA ALA A 56 11.54 43.03 26.44
C ALA A 56 11.37 44.53 26.72
N ARG A 57 10.15 44.98 27.10
CA ARG A 57 9.87 46.38 27.41
C ARG A 57 10.45 46.84 28.75
N LEU A 58 10.73 45.91 29.68
CA LEU A 58 11.22 46.22 31.02
C LEU A 58 12.76 46.23 31.10
N HIS A 59 13.47 45.60 30.16
CA HIS A 59 14.92 45.42 30.19
C HIS A 59 15.61 45.80 28.86
N PRO A 60 15.88 47.11 28.61
CA PRO A 60 16.46 47.59 27.36
C PRO A 60 17.90 47.11 27.10
N ASN A 61 18.68 46.81 28.14
CA ASN A 61 20.04 46.28 28.00
C ASN A 61 20.09 44.78 27.62
N ALA A 62 18.95 44.09 27.66
CA ALA A 62 18.81 42.70 27.22
C ALA A 62 18.11 42.58 25.84
N ALA A 63 17.83 43.71 25.19
CA ALA A 63 17.00 43.78 23.99
C ALA A 63 17.52 42.95 22.82
N GLU A 64 18.84 42.83 22.67
CA GLU A 64 19.46 42.09 21.56
C GLU A 64 19.32 40.57 21.73
N GLN A 65 19.50 40.04 22.95
CA GLN A 65 19.24 38.63 23.27
C GLN A 65 17.75 38.29 23.17
N LEU A 66 16.87 39.16 23.66
CA LEU A 66 15.42 38.98 23.53
C LEU A 66 14.95 39.06 22.06
N ALA A 67 15.56 39.90 21.22
CA ALA A 67 15.24 39.99 19.80
C ALA A 67 15.63 38.70 19.05
N LEU A 68 16.82 38.15 19.33
CA LEU A 68 17.24 36.85 18.77
C LEU A 68 16.31 35.72 19.22
N GLN A 69 15.89 35.73 20.49
CA GLN A 69 14.97 34.73 21.04
C GLN A 69 13.56 34.87 20.46
N LEU A 70 13.08 36.09 20.20
CA LEU A 70 11.83 36.34 19.47
C LEU A 70 11.91 35.86 18.02
N GLY A 71 13.03 36.11 17.33
CA GLY A 71 13.25 35.68 15.96
C GLY A 71 13.27 34.15 15.81
N SER A 72 13.93 33.44 16.72
CA SER A 72 13.92 31.97 16.73
C SER A 72 12.53 31.40 17.02
N LEU A 73 11.79 32.00 17.95
CA LEU A 73 10.39 31.63 18.23
C LEU A 73 9.50 31.84 17.01
N GLN A 74 9.72 32.92 16.26
CA GLN A 74 8.95 33.26 15.06
C GLN A 74 9.22 32.27 13.92
N LEU A 75 10.48 31.88 13.72
CA LEU A 75 10.86 30.87 12.74
C LEU A 75 10.30 29.49 13.10
N GLN A 76 10.36 29.12 14.38
CA GLN A 76 9.77 27.89 14.89
C GLN A 76 8.25 27.86 14.68
N ARG A 77 7.56 28.99 14.85
CA ARG A 77 6.14 29.14 14.53
C ARG A 77 5.84 28.90 13.06
N ILE A 78 6.64 29.46 12.15
CA ILE A 78 6.45 29.26 10.70
C ILE A 78 6.61 27.79 10.34
N GLN A 79 7.66 27.12 10.83
CA GLN A 79 7.85 25.68 10.61
C GLN A 79 6.70 24.85 11.19
N GLN A 80 6.25 25.16 12.40
CA GLN A 80 5.16 24.43 13.05
C GLN A 80 3.84 24.62 12.29
N MET A 81 3.56 25.83 11.79
CA MET A 81 2.38 26.12 10.98
C MET A 81 2.43 25.35 9.65
N GLN A 82 3.61 25.25 9.03
CA GLN A 82 3.81 24.49 7.80
C GLN A 82 3.62 22.97 8.01
N GLN A 83 4.14 22.43 9.12
CA GLN A 83 3.90 21.02 9.51
C GLN A 83 2.42 20.74 9.77
N VAL A 84 1.73 21.63 10.48
CA VAL A 84 0.29 21.51 10.72
C VAL A 84 -0.49 21.52 9.41
N GLN A 85 -0.15 22.44 8.49
CA GLN A 85 -0.83 22.53 7.20
C GLN A 85 -0.61 21.26 6.37
N GLN A 86 0.62 20.72 6.35
CA GLN A 86 0.93 19.47 5.68
C GLN A 86 0.19 18.28 6.33
N SER A 87 0.14 18.22 7.65
CA SER A 87 -0.59 17.19 8.39
C SER A 87 -2.10 17.24 8.10
N GLN A 88 -2.70 18.43 8.04
CA GLN A 88 -4.11 18.59 7.66
C GLN A 88 -4.38 18.13 6.23
N GLN A 89 -3.48 18.43 5.28
CA GLN A 89 -3.60 17.97 3.89
C GLN A 89 -3.51 16.43 3.80
N LEU A 90 -2.57 15.81 4.51
CA LEU A 90 -2.44 14.36 4.60
C LEU A 90 -3.69 13.72 5.18
N GLN A 91 -4.25 14.29 6.25
CA GLN A 91 -5.50 13.77 6.83
C GLN A 91 -6.69 13.91 5.90
N ALA A 92 -6.83 15.04 5.21
CA ALA A 92 -7.89 15.23 4.21
C ALA A 92 -7.76 14.20 3.07
N ALA A 93 -6.54 13.92 2.61
CA ALA A 93 -6.29 12.90 1.60
C ALA A 93 -6.65 11.49 2.11
N VAL A 94 -6.25 11.14 3.33
CA VAL A 94 -6.62 9.85 3.95
C VAL A 94 -8.13 9.70 4.07
N GLN A 95 -8.84 10.75 4.49
CA GLN A 95 -10.30 10.75 4.57
C GLN A 95 -10.95 10.54 3.19
N GLN A 96 -10.42 11.20 2.16
CA GLN A 96 -10.92 11.05 0.79
C GLN A 96 -10.72 9.61 0.27
N VAL A 97 -9.56 9.02 0.51
CA VAL A 97 -9.27 7.62 0.14
C VAL A 97 -10.18 6.65 0.89
N GLN A 98 -10.38 6.85 2.19
CA GLN A 98 -11.30 6.01 2.98
C GLN A 98 -12.75 6.13 2.49
N HIS A 99 -13.20 7.33 2.14
CA HIS A 99 -14.54 7.54 1.60
C HIS A 99 -14.72 6.83 0.24
N GLN A 100 -13.73 6.93 -0.66
CA GLN A 100 -13.75 6.23 -1.93
C GLN A 100 -13.75 4.71 -1.76
N ALA A 101 -12.93 4.18 -0.85
CA ALA A 101 -12.90 2.75 -0.55
C ALA A 101 -14.26 2.24 -0.03
N GLN A 102 -14.91 2.99 0.86
CA GLN A 102 -16.25 2.66 1.34
C GLN A 102 -17.31 2.71 0.22
N GLN A 103 -17.26 3.70 -0.66
CA GLN A 103 -18.17 3.77 -1.82
C GLN A 103 -17.97 2.59 -2.76
N ALA A 104 -16.71 2.25 -3.08
CA ALA A 104 -16.40 1.11 -3.93
C ALA A 104 -16.90 -0.22 -3.32
N GLN A 105 -16.75 -0.40 -2.01
CA GLN A 105 -17.25 -1.57 -1.31
C GLN A 105 -18.79 -1.67 -1.34
N GLN A 106 -19.50 -0.55 -1.21
CA GLN A 106 -20.96 -0.51 -1.37
C GLN A 106 -21.40 -0.87 -2.80
N GLN A 107 -20.73 -0.34 -3.82
CA GLN A 107 -21.04 -0.67 -5.21
C GLN A 107 -20.80 -2.15 -5.51
N GLN A 108 -19.71 -2.72 -4.99
CA GLN A 108 -19.40 -4.14 -5.16
C GLN A 108 -20.47 -5.04 -4.52
N GLN A 109 -20.95 -4.68 -3.33
CA GLN A 109 -22.05 -5.43 -2.71
C GLN A 109 -23.37 -5.32 -3.49
N GLN A 110 -23.71 -4.14 -4.01
CA GLN A 110 -24.91 -3.99 -4.84
C GLN A 110 -24.83 -4.86 -6.10
N GLN A 111 -23.67 -4.93 -6.74
CA GLN A 111 -23.46 -5.83 -7.88
C GLN A 111 -23.62 -7.30 -7.50
N GLN A 112 -23.05 -7.74 -6.38
CA GLN A 112 -23.22 -9.13 -5.91
C GLN A 112 -24.69 -9.46 -5.63
N GLN A 113 -25.45 -8.54 -5.04
CA GLN A 113 -26.88 -8.73 -4.82
C GLN A 113 -27.66 -8.84 -6.15
N GLN A 114 -27.35 -7.99 -7.14
CA GLN A 114 -27.98 -8.10 -8.46
C GLN A 114 -27.66 -9.44 -9.12
N GLN A 115 -26.41 -9.92 -9.05
CA GLN A 115 -26.04 -11.22 -9.59
C GLN A 115 -26.78 -12.38 -8.91
N GLN A 116 -26.92 -12.37 -7.58
CA GLN A 116 -27.71 -13.38 -6.87
C GLN A 116 -29.19 -13.34 -7.28
N GLN A 117 -29.77 -12.15 -7.48
CA GLN A 117 -31.15 -12.04 -7.95
C GLN A 117 -31.33 -12.62 -9.35
N GLN A 118 -30.39 -12.35 -10.27
CA GLN A 118 -30.40 -12.93 -11.63
C GLN A 118 -30.28 -14.46 -11.60
N GLN A 119 -29.38 -15.02 -10.78
CA GLN A 119 -29.23 -16.47 -10.63
C GLN A 119 -30.51 -17.11 -10.08
N ARG A 120 -31.17 -16.50 -9.09
CA ARG A 120 -32.47 -17.00 -8.60
C ARG A 120 -33.55 -16.94 -9.67
N HIS A 121 -33.55 -15.90 -10.50
CA HIS A 121 -34.51 -15.78 -11.60
C HIS A 121 -34.31 -16.88 -12.65
N GLN A 122 -33.05 -17.18 -13.01
CA GLN A 122 -32.74 -18.28 -13.91
C GLN A 122 -33.15 -19.64 -13.33
N GLN A 123 -32.88 -19.90 -12.05
CA GLN A 123 -33.32 -21.15 -11.39
C GLN A 123 -34.85 -21.28 -11.36
N GLN A 124 -35.58 -20.18 -11.13
CA GLN A 124 -37.05 -20.20 -11.16
C GLN A 124 -37.61 -20.43 -12.57
N GLN A 125 -36.94 -19.93 -13.62
CA GLN A 125 -37.33 -20.23 -15.00
C GLN A 125 -37.09 -21.70 -15.37
N GLN A 126 -35.98 -22.29 -14.91
CA GLN A 126 -35.70 -23.71 -15.14
C GLN A 126 -36.71 -24.62 -14.41
N GLN A 127 -37.25 -24.22 -13.26
CA GLN A 127 -38.28 -24.99 -12.56
C GLN A 127 -39.68 -24.87 -13.20
N GLN A 128 -39.95 -23.85 -14.02
CA GLN A 128 -41.21 -23.69 -14.74
C GLN A 128 -41.22 -24.41 -16.11
N GLN A 129 -40.04 -24.73 -16.64
CA GLN A 129 -39.92 -25.76 -17.67
C GLN A 129 -40.05 -27.12 -16.98
N GLY A 130 -41.29 -27.58 -16.82
CA GLY A 130 -41.55 -28.94 -16.33
C GLY A 130 -40.70 -29.95 -17.11
N PRO A 131 -40.28 -31.06 -16.48
CA PRO A 131 -39.44 -32.05 -17.14
C PRO A 131 -40.10 -32.40 -18.49
N PRO A 132 -39.34 -32.49 -19.59
CA PRO A 132 -39.90 -33.00 -20.84
C PRO A 132 -40.59 -34.32 -20.48
N GLN A 133 -41.84 -34.50 -20.90
CA GLN A 133 -42.51 -35.78 -20.76
C GLN A 133 -41.75 -36.80 -21.61
N LEU A 134 -40.72 -37.38 -20.99
CA LEU A 134 -40.02 -38.54 -21.51
C LEU A 134 -41.03 -39.68 -21.43
N SER A 135 -41.30 -40.27 -22.59
CA SER A 135 -42.20 -41.41 -22.69
C SER A 135 -41.64 -42.54 -21.81
N ALA A 136 -42.51 -43.44 -21.33
CA ALA A 136 -42.08 -44.59 -20.54
C ALA A 136 -41.02 -45.47 -21.26
N GLU A 137 -40.93 -45.38 -22.59
CA GLU A 137 -39.88 -46.03 -23.39
C GLU A 137 -38.50 -45.36 -23.27
N ASP A 138 -38.43 -44.03 -23.09
CA ASP A 138 -37.17 -43.30 -22.98
C ASP A 138 -36.48 -43.55 -21.63
N VAL A 139 -37.27 -43.73 -20.56
CA VAL A 139 -36.77 -44.07 -19.22
C VAL A 139 -36.19 -45.49 -19.19
N LEU A 140 -36.83 -46.44 -19.88
CA LEU A 140 -36.31 -47.81 -20.00
C LEU A 140 -35.05 -47.88 -20.87
N ARG A 141 -34.96 -47.11 -21.96
CA ARG A 141 -33.72 -47.02 -22.75
C ARG A 141 -32.56 -46.40 -21.97
N SER A 142 -32.82 -45.42 -21.11
CA SER A 142 -31.76 -44.76 -20.32
C SER A 142 -31.22 -45.62 -19.17
N LEU A 143 -32.00 -46.55 -18.62
CA LEU A 143 -31.54 -47.47 -17.56
C LEU A 143 -30.69 -48.62 -18.11
N PHE A 144 -30.79 -48.93 -19.41
CA PHE A 144 -30.07 -50.03 -20.07
C PHE A 144 -29.08 -49.56 -21.14
N ALA A 145 -28.88 -48.25 -21.32
CA ALA A 145 -27.84 -47.73 -22.19
C ALA A 145 -26.46 -47.99 -21.55
N PRO A 146 -25.52 -48.65 -22.25
CA PRO A 146 -24.15 -48.77 -21.76
C PRO A 146 -23.56 -47.36 -21.62
N ALA A 147 -23.09 -47.03 -20.42
CA ALA A 147 -22.46 -45.74 -20.14
C ALA A 147 -21.37 -45.46 -21.20
N PRO A 148 -21.34 -44.27 -21.83
CA PRO A 148 -20.22 -43.90 -22.68
C PRO A 148 -18.96 -43.97 -21.82
N GLN A 149 -18.04 -44.86 -22.19
CA GLN A 149 -16.76 -44.96 -21.52
C GLN A 149 -16.10 -43.59 -21.62
N ALA A 150 -15.94 -42.94 -20.47
CA ALA A 150 -15.18 -41.70 -20.40
C ALA A 150 -13.81 -41.95 -21.06
N PRO A 151 -13.34 -41.05 -21.95
CA PRO A 151 -12.00 -41.17 -22.48
C PRO A 151 -11.04 -41.32 -21.29
N PRO A 152 -10.04 -42.21 -21.36
CA PRO A 152 -9.08 -42.38 -20.27
C PRO A 152 -8.47 -41.00 -20.01
N GLY A 153 -8.82 -40.40 -18.87
CA GLY A 153 -8.18 -39.19 -18.40
C GLY A 153 -6.67 -39.42 -18.35
N PRO A 154 -5.85 -38.36 -18.48
CA PRO A 154 -4.40 -38.49 -18.37
C PRO A 154 -4.08 -39.30 -17.11
N ALA A 155 -3.23 -40.31 -17.27
CA ALA A 155 -2.86 -41.26 -16.22
C ALA A 155 -2.69 -40.49 -14.90
N ARG A 156 -3.54 -40.80 -13.91
CA ARG A 156 -3.43 -40.18 -12.58
C ARG A 156 -1.98 -40.36 -12.15
N HIS A 157 -1.31 -39.26 -11.83
CA HIS A 157 0.03 -39.32 -11.27
C HIS A 157 0.03 -40.35 -10.15
N PRO A 158 1.03 -41.26 -10.09
CA PRO A 158 1.14 -42.18 -8.98
C PRO A 158 1.11 -41.37 -7.68
N PRO A 159 0.41 -41.84 -6.63
CA PRO A 159 0.38 -41.13 -5.37
C PRO A 159 1.83 -40.88 -4.92
N PRO A 160 2.14 -39.68 -4.40
CA PRO A 160 3.48 -39.38 -3.95
C PRO A 160 3.91 -40.44 -2.93
N PRO A 161 5.19 -40.86 -2.95
CA PRO A 161 5.68 -41.83 -1.98
C PRO A 161 5.38 -41.35 -0.57
N GLN A 162 4.97 -42.26 0.30
CA GLN A 162 4.75 -41.93 1.70
C GLN A 162 6.05 -41.40 2.28
N LEU A 163 6.03 -40.15 2.74
CA LEU A 163 7.19 -39.55 3.40
C LEU A 163 7.51 -40.39 4.64
N PRO A 164 8.80 -40.67 4.91
CA PRO A 164 9.19 -41.36 6.13
C PRO A 164 8.71 -40.56 7.36
N PRO A 165 8.45 -41.23 8.50
CA PRO A 165 8.06 -40.54 9.72
C PRO A 165 9.10 -39.46 10.06
N LEU A 166 8.63 -38.26 10.39
CA LEU A 166 9.47 -37.11 10.70
C LEU A 166 10.47 -37.50 11.79
N ARG A 167 11.76 -37.38 11.50
CA ARG A 167 12.85 -37.71 12.45
C ARG A 167 13.44 -36.49 13.15
N CYS A 168 12.92 -35.30 12.88
CA CYS A 168 13.38 -34.07 13.51
C CYS A 168 12.43 -33.62 14.62
N ASP A 169 13.02 -33.05 15.66
CA ASP A 169 12.28 -32.33 16.69
C ASP A 169 11.83 -30.98 16.11
N LEU A 170 10.51 -30.79 16.00
CA LEU A 170 9.94 -29.56 15.46
C LEU A 170 10.25 -28.33 16.31
N GLY A 171 10.48 -28.49 17.62
CA GLY A 171 10.89 -27.41 18.51
C GLY A 171 12.32 -26.96 18.25
N VAL A 172 13.23 -27.91 17.97
CA VAL A 172 14.61 -27.59 17.55
C VAL A 172 14.60 -26.87 16.20
N LEU A 173 13.83 -27.38 15.23
CA LEU A 173 13.70 -26.75 13.91
C LEU A 173 13.13 -25.33 14.01
N ASP A 174 12.08 -25.10 14.81
CA ASP A 174 11.51 -23.77 15.02
C ASP A 174 12.54 -22.81 15.64
N LEU A 175 13.30 -23.26 16.63
CA LEU A 175 14.35 -22.46 17.25
C LEU A 175 15.45 -22.08 16.25
N GLU A 176 15.94 -23.03 15.45
CA GLU A 176 16.97 -22.80 14.43
C GLU A 176 16.48 -21.84 13.34
N LEU A 177 15.24 -22.00 12.88
CA LEU A 177 14.63 -21.10 11.88
C LEU A 177 14.45 -19.68 12.42
N ARG A 178 14.08 -19.51 13.70
CA ARG A 178 13.99 -18.18 14.33
C ARG A 178 15.36 -17.52 14.47
N GLN A 179 16.37 -18.28 14.87
CA GLN A 179 17.74 -17.77 14.97
C GLN A 179 18.27 -17.34 13.60
N LEU A 180 18.00 -18.14 12.57
CA LEU A 180 18.33 -17.79 11.19
C LEU A 180 17.58 -16.53 10.74
N ALA A 181 16.26 -16.47 10.93
CA ALA A 181 15.49 -15.28 10.60
C ALA A 181 16.04 -14.02 11.29
N ALA A 182 16.34 -14.10 12.60
CA ALA A 182 16.90 -12.98 13.36
C ALA A 182 18.30 -12.56 12.89
N SER A 183 19.15 -13.52 12.47
CA SER A 183 20.48 -13.21 11.95
C SER A 183 20.45 -12.54 10.58
N LEU A 184 19.41 -12.81 9.78
CA LEU A 184 19.21 -12.22 8.46
C LEU A 184 18.59 -10.83 8.51
N VAL A 185 18.03 -10.37 9.63
CA VAL A 185 17.43 -9.03 9.70
C VAL A 185 18.51 -7.95 9.53
N PRO A 186 18.35 -7.01 8.58
CA PRO A 186 19.22 -5.86 8.41
C PRO A 186 19.22 -4.99 9.68
N PRO A 187 20.39 -4.55 10.16
CA PRO A 187 20.45 -3.60 11.28
C PRO A 187 19.88 -2.23 10.86
N GLU A 188 19.41 -1.45 11.84
CA GLU A 188 18.82 -0.12 11.61
C GLU A 188 19.75 0.82 10.82
N GLU A 189 21.07 0.70 11.01
CA GLU A 189 22.06 1.48 10.27
C GLU A 189 22.00 1.20 8.76
N GLU A 190 21.84 -0.07 8.36
CA GLU A 190 21.71 -0.47 6.95
C GLU A 190 20.40 0.06 6.35
N VAL A 191 19.30 -0.04 7.11
CA VAL A 191 18.00 0.54 6.72
C VAL A 191 18.11 2.06 6.56
N ALA A 192 18.84 2.74 7.43
CA ALA A 192 19.08 4.17 7.34
C ALA A 192 19.93 4.55 6.10
N ARG A 193 20.95 3.75 5.76
CA ARG A 193 21.72 3.92 4.52
C ARG A 193 20.83 3.80 3.28
N HIS A 194 19.98 2.77 3.21
CA HIS A 194 19.03 2.60 2.10
C HIS A 194 18.05 3.77 1.98
N ARG A 195 17.52 4.25 3.11
CA ARG A 195 16.63 5.42 3.14
C ARG A 195 17.32 6.68 2.63
N SER A 196 18.55 6.93 3.06
CA SER A 196 19.35 8.08 2.63
C SER A 196 19.67 8.02 1.13
N ALA A 197 20.06 6.85 0.62
CA ALA A 197 20.29 6.62 -0.81
C ALA A 197 19.03 6.91 -1.64
N PHE A 198 17.89 6.35 -1.22
CA PHE A 198 16.60 6.56 -1.87
C PHE A 198 16.19 8.03 -1.89
N GLN A 199 16.40 8.77 -0.80
CA GLN A 199 16.09 10.21 -0.72
C GLN A 199 16.96 11.03 -1.66
N GLY A 200 18.26 10.73 -1.73
CA GLY A 200 19.20 11.37 -2.64
C GLY A 200 18.83 11.12 -4.10
N LEU A 201 18.65 9.85 -4.47
CA LEU A 201 18.21 9.45 -5.80
C LEU A 201 16.87 10.08 -6.19
N SER A 202 15.88 10.04 -5.30
CA SER A 202 14.56 10.64 -5.55
C SER A 202 14.66 12.14 -5.81
N SER A 203 15.54 12.84 -5.09
CA SER A 203 15.76 14.28 -5.29
C SER A 203 16.40 14.55 -6.66
N LEU A 204 17.41 13.77 -7.04
CA LEU A 204 18.08 13.85 -8.35
C LEU A 204 17.09 13.60 -9.49
N LEU A 205 16.27 12.55 -9.39
CA LEU A 205 15.29 12.20 -10.42
C LEU A 205 14.18 13.25 -10.55
N ARG A 206 13.69 13.81 -9.44
CA ARG A 206 12.67 14.86 -9.45
C ARG A 206 13.19 16.20 -9.96
N ALA A 207 14.50 16.47 -9.85
CA ALA A 207 15.11 17.62 -10.48
C ALA A 207 15.10 17.50 -12.01
N ARG A 208 15.32 16.28 -12.55
CA ARG A 208 15.28 16.03 -14.00
C ARG A 208 13.84 15.95 -14.55
N TRP A 209 12.94 15.28 -13.84
CA TRP A 209 11.54 15.08 -14.21
C TRP A 209 10.61 15.50 -13.07
N PRO A 210 10.19 16.78 -13.04
CA PRO A 210 9.22 17.25 -12.07
C PRO A 210 7.91 16.46 -12.14
N GLY A 211 7.43 15.97 -11.01
CA GLY A 211 6.19 15.18 -10.93
C GLY A 211 6.35 13.68 -11.19
N CYS A 212 7.57 13.16 -11.33
CA CYS A 212 7.79 11.71 -11.40
C CYS A 212 7.45 11.01 -10.08
N GLY A 213 6.91 9.80 -10.20
CA GLY A 213 6.76 8.86 -9.10
C GLY A 213 8.08 8.11 -8.89
N VAL A 214 8.55 8.05 -7.65
CA VAL A 214 9.74 7.26 -7.27
C VAL A 214 9.37 6.45 -6.04
N SER A 215 9.52 5.12 -6.11
CA SER A 215 9.11 4.21 -5.04
C SER A 215 10.06 3.04 -4.90
N VAL A 216 10.37 2.65 -3.66
CA VAL A 216 11.11 1.42 -3.35
C VAL A 216 10.18 0.22 -3.57
N PHE A 217 10.71 -0.85 -4.17
CA PHE A 217 10.05 -2.15 -4.25
C PHE A 217 11.01 -3.27 -3.81
N GLY A 218 10.63 -4.53 -4.01
CA GLY A 218 11.50 -5.66 -3.71
C GLY A 218 11.68 -5.92 -2.21
N SER A 219 12.84 -6.49 -1.85
CA SER A 219 13.17 -6.97 -0.50
C SER A 219 13.19 -5.83 0.53
N ALA A 220 13.63 -4.64 0.13
CA ALA A 220 13.66 -3.45 0.97
C ALA A 220 12.25 -2.93 1.31
N ALA A 221 11.24 -3.22 0.49
CA ALA A 221 9.86 -2.76 0.70
C ALA A 221 8.98 -3.76 1.47
N ASN A 222 9.28 -5.06 1.42
CA ASN A 222 8.43 -6.12 1.97
C ASN A 222 8.93 -6.71 3.30
N ALA A 223 9.92 -6.09 3.94
CA ALA A 223 10.57 -6.57 5.16
C ALA A 223 11.23 -7.96 5.03
N LEU A 224 11.55 -8.38 3.79
CA LEU A 224 12.36 -9.57 3.49
C LEU A 224 13.79 -9.19 3.07
N GLY A 225 14.23 -7.98 3.43
CA GLY A 225 15.63 -7.58 3.31
C GLY A 225 16.52 -8.53 4.09
N ILE A 226 17.67 -8.88 3.52
CA ILE A 226 18.68 -9.72 4.15
C ILE A 226 19.86 -8.82 4.50
N ARG A 227 20.41 -8.98 5.71
CA ARG A 227 21.60 -8.28 6.18
C ARG A 227 22.75 -8.39 5.18
N ASP A 228 23.55 -7.33 5.11
CA ASP A 228 24.71 -7.23 4.22
C ASP A 228 24.34 -7.23 2.72
N ASN A 229 23.06 -7.16 2.37
CA ASN A 229 22.62 -6.86 1.02
C ASN A 229 22.54 -5.35 0.83
N ASN A 230 23.39 -4.81 -0.03
CA ASN A 230 23.42 -3.37 -0.28
C ASN A 230 22.60 -2.93 -1.49
N ASP A 231 21.89 -3.85 -2.17
CA ASP A 231 21.05 -3.55 -3.33
C ASP A 231 19.67 -3.00 -2.89
N ILE A 232 19.21 -1.91 -3.52
CA ILE A 232 17.85 -1.36 -3.37
C ILE A 232 17.12 -1.29 -4.72
N ASP A 233 15.94 -1.93 -4.78
CA ASP A 233 15.09 -1.90 -5.96
C ASP A 233 14.22 -0.63 -5.98
N VAL A 234 14.38 0.20 -7.01
CA VAL A 234 13.63 1.47 -7.15
C VAL A 234 12.89 1.52 -8.49
N SER A 235 11.61 1.87 -8.42
CA SER A 235 10.75 2.08 -9.60
C SER A 235 10.59 3.58 -9.86
N LEU A 236 10.73 3.95 -11.14
CA LEU A 236 10.47 5.28 -11.67
C LEU A 236 9.20 5.25 -12.51
N SER A 237 8.27 6.14 -12.22
CA SER A 237 7.04 6.38 -12.98
C SER A 237 7.05 7.79 -13.55
N LEU A 238 6.89 7.91 -14.85
CA LEU A 238 6.84 9.19 -15.56
C LEU A 238 5.43 9.44 -16.10
N PRO A 239 4.76 10.54 -15.72
CA PRO A 239 3.46 10.90 -16.29
C PRO A 239 3.55 11.08 -17.81
N GLY A 240 2.61 10.47 -18.53
CA GLY A 240 2.54 10.59 -20.00
C GLY A 240 3.56 9.73 -20.76
N LEU A 241 4.37 8.91 -20.08
CA LEU A 241 5.22 7.93 -20.76
C LEU A 241 4.36 6.77 -21.27
N GLU A 242 4.56 6.38 -22.53
CA GLU A 242 3.91 5.21 -23.10
C GLU A 242 4.37 3.93 -22.38
N ASP A 243 3.42 3.02 -22.12
CA ASP A 243 3.71 1.73 -21.46
C ASP A 243 4.27 0.70 -22.46
N THR A 244 5.26 1.10 -23.25
CA THR A 244 5.96 0.24 -24.21
C THR A 244 7.39 -0.04 -23.73
N ARG A 245 7.98 -1.14 -24.20
CA ARG A 245 9.35 -1.50 -23.82
C ARG A 245 10.35 -0.52 -24.41
N GLU A 246 10.08 -0.04 -25.62
CA GLU A 246 10.89 0.90 -26.37
C GLU A 246 10.95 2.26 -25.65
N ALA A 247 9.79 2.83 -25.28
CA ALA A 247 9.75 4.10 -24.55
C ALA A 247 10.46 4.01 -23.19
N LYS A 248 10.31 2.90 -22.46
CA LYS A 248 11.04 2.66 -21.21
C LYS A 248 12.55 2.49 -21.43
N GLY A 249 12.95 1.88 -22.55
CA GLY A 249 14.35 1.73 -22.94
C GLY A 249 15.01 3.08 -23.19
N GLU A 250 14.34 4.00 -23.89
CA GLU A 250 14.81 5.37 -24.11
C GLU A 250 15.02 6.13 -22.79
N VAL A 251 14.10 5.97 -21.84
CA VAL A 251 14.24 6.54 -20.49
C VAL A 251 15.46 5.95 -19.76
N VAL A 252 15.74 4.66 -19.91
CA VAL A 252 16.93 4.03 -19.31
C VAL A 252 18.24 4.57 -19.92
N GLU A 253 18.28 4.80 -21.23
CA GLU A 253 19.44 5.44 -21.89
C GLU A 253 19.60 6.91 -21.48
N GLU A 254 18.50 7.60 -21.20
CA GLU A 254 18.54 8.95 -20.64
C GLU A 254 19.03 8.95 -19.19
N LEU A 255 18.57 8.00 -18.37
CA LEU A 255 19.04 7.81 -17.00
C LEU A 255 20.55 7.53 -16.97
N GLU A 256 21.08 6.74 -17.90
CA GLU A 256 22.52 6.49 -18.00
C GLU A 256 23.32 7.79 -18.17
N ARG A 257 22.87 8.67 -19.06
CA ARG A 257 23.49 9.97 -19.29
C ARG A 257 23.38 10.87 -18.06
N LEU A 258 22.21 10.92 -17.42
CA LEU A 258 21.98 11.71 -16.22
C LEU A 258 22.88 11.26 -15.05
N LEU A 259 22.91 9.96 -14.78
CA LEU A 259 23.65 9.38 -13.67
C LEU A 259 25.16 9.44 -13.90
N SER A 260 25.61 9.24 -15.14
CA SER A 260 27.02 9.42 -15.50
C SER A 260 27.48 10.87 -15.36
N GLY A 261 26.57 11.84 -15.52
CA GLY A 261 26.84 13.26 -15.27
C GLY A 261 26.99 13.62 -13.79
N ALA A 262 26.46 12.80 -12.88
CA ALA A 262 26.53 12.97 -11.42
C ALA A 262 27.62 12.09 -10.79
N ALA A 263 28.79 12.03 -11.43
CA ALA A 263 29.87 11.10 -11.08
C ALA A 263 30.49 11.33 -9.69
N ASP A 264 30.21 12.45 -9.03
CA ASP A 264 30.61 12.73 -7.64
C ASP A 264 29.79 11.91 -6.64
N VAL A 265 28.51 11.67 -6.92
CA VAL A 265 27.58 10.95 -6.03
C VAL A 265 27.18 9.57 -6.57
N VAL A 266 27.37 9.30 -7.86
CA VAL A 266 27.06 8.02 -8.52
C VAL A 266 28.33 7.36 -9.08
N GLY A 267 28.41 6.03 -8.99
CA GLY A 267 29.45 5.18 -9.58
C GLY A 267 28.86 3.97 -10.29
N ASP A 268 29.70 3.19 -10.95
CA ASP A 268 29.38 1.87 -11.53
C ASP A 268 28.07 1.81 -12.35
N VAL A 269 27.79 2.85 -13.16
CA VAL A 269 26.56 2.95 -13.95
C VAL A 269 26.55 1.90 -15.06
N PHE A 270 25.48 1.12 -15.14
CA PHE A 270 25.28 0.08 -16.15
C PHE A 270 23.81 -0.01 -16.57
N ALA A 271 23.52 0.42 -17.80
CA ALA A 271 22.17 0.42 -18.37
C ALA A 271 21.87 -0.84 -19.18
N ILE A 272 20.64 -1.35 -19.06
CA ILE A 272 20.13 -2.50 -19.81
C ILE A 272 18.79 -2.14 -20.48
N PRO A 273 18.77 -1.23 -21.46
CA PRO A 273 17.53 -0.68 -22.02
C PRO A 273 16.72 -1.71 -22.83
N ARG A 274 17.37 -2.76 -23.35
CA ARG A 274 16.75 -3.76 -24.23
C ARG A 274 16.23 -5.02 -23.50
N ALA A 275 16.36 -5.09 -22.18
CA ALA A 275 15.82 -6.20 -21.39
C ALA A 275 14.28 -6.26 -21.47
N ARG A 276 13.70 -7.41 -21.08
CA ARG A 276 12.24 -7.55 -20.96
C ARG A 276 11.64 -6.47 -20.03
N ILE A 277 12.37 -6.15 -18.97
CA ILE A 277 12.12 -5.01 -18.09
C ILE A 277 13.38 -4.14 -18.20
N PRO A 278 13.32 -2.98 -18.87
CA PRO A 278 14.45 -2.07 -18.94
C PRO A 278 14.87 -1.63 -17.52
N VAL A 279 16.16 -1.75 -17.22
CA VAL A 279 16.72 -1.45 -15.90
C VAL A 279 18.06 -0.74 -16.02
N ILE A 280 18.44 -0.01 -14.97
CA ILE A 280 19.75 0.57 -14.79
C ILE A 280 20.27 0.20 -13.40
N LYS A 281 21.55 -0.15 -13.32
CA LYS A 281 22.25 -0.50 -12.06
C LYS A 281 23.37 0.50 -11.83
N PHE A 282 23.60 0.92 -10.59
CA PHE A 282 24.64 1.89 -10.26
C PHE A 282 24.96 1.84 -8.76
N LEU A 283 26.08 2.44 -8.35
CA LEU A 283 26.46 2.63 -6.96
C LEU A 283 26.13 4.06 -6.51
N TRP A 284 25.33 4.19 -5.45
CA TRP A 284 25.16 5.44 -4.71
C TRP A 284 26.30 5.62 -3.71
N LYS A 285 27.32 6.42 -4.09
CA LYS A 285 28.59 6.54 -3.35
C LYS A 285 28.45 6.98 -1.89
N PRO A 286 27.57 7.95 -1.53
CA PRO A 286 27.47 8.41 -0.14
C PRO A 286 27.14 7.32 0.89
N THR A 287 26.47 6.25 0.47
CA THR A 287 26.01 5.18 1.37
C THR A 287 26.56 3.81 1.00
N GLY A 288 27.22 3.67 -0.16
CA GLY A 288 27.65 2.38 -0.69
C GLY A 288 26.50 1.47 -1.15
N THR A 289 25.29 2.03 -1.30
CA THR A 289 24.08 1.31 -1.73
C THR A 289 24.09 1.13 -3.25
N LYS A 290 23.69 -0.03 -3.74
CA LYS A 290 23.60 -0.38 -5.16
C LYS A 290 22.16 -0.43 -5.65
#